data_AF-A0A962ZP66-F1
#
_entry.id   AF-A0A962ZP66-F1
#
_cell.length_a   1.000
_cell.length_b   1.000
_cell.length_c   1.000
_cell.angle_alpha   90.00
_cell.angle_beta   90.00
_cell.angle_gamma   90.00
#
_symmetry.space_group_name_H-M   'P 1'
#
loop_
_entity.id
_entity.type
_entity.pdbx_description
1 polymer ?
#
loop_
_entity_poly.entity_id
_entity_poly.type
_entity_poly.pdbx_seq_one_letter_code
_entity_poly.pdbx_strand_id
1 'polypeptide(L)'
;VMTLESWSMGIVRPVMDVYPTAWMFFLPFIICTTFTVLNLFIGIIVSAMQAEHDASASAERAELQFEQEHILAELKALRQDIASLREDRQRGTGGA
;
A
#
# COMPACT_ATOMS: atom_id res chain seq x y z
N VAL A 1 -26.18 -22.60 -4.63
CA VAL A 1 -24.88 -23.30 -4.43
C VAL A 1 -23.76 -22.34 -4.07
N MET A 2 -23.43 -21.34 -4.91
CA MET A 2 -22.34 -20.39 -4.64
C MET A 2 -22.50 -19.58 -3.34
N THR A 3 -23.75 -19.27 -2.96
CA THR A 3 -24.10 -18.59 -1.69
C THR A 3 -24.21 -19.54 -0.49
N LEU A 4 -23.98 -20.85 -0.69
CA LEU A 4 -24.16 -21.93 0.30
C LEU A 4 -25.56 -22.02 0.93
N GLU A 5 -26.54 -21.30 0.40
CA GLU A 5 -27.92 -21.40 0.85
C GLU A 5 -28.59 -22.64 0.25
N SER A 6 -29.14 -23.49 1.12
CA SER A 6 -29.89 -24.72 0.80
C SER A 6 -29.22 -25.66 -0.21
N TRP A 7 -27.89 -25.57 -0.42
CA TRP A 7 -27.23 -26.27 -1.52
C TRP A 7 -27.28 -27.80 -1.36
N SER A 8 -27.19 -28.31 -0.13
CA SER A 8 -27.22 -29.76 0.12
C SER A 8 -28.64 -30.31 0.11
N MET A 9 -29.50 -29.85 1.01
CA MET A 9 -30.87 -30.37 1.17
C MET A 9 -31.80 -29.98 0.01
N GLY A 10 -31.62 -28.77 -0.55
CA GLY A 10 -32.51 -28.25 -1.59
C GLY A 10 -32.06 -28.57 -3.02
N ILE A 11 -30.80 -28.93 -3.25
CA ILE A 11 -30.27 -29.19 -4.60
C ILE A 11 -29.54 -30.53 -4.67
N VAL A 12 -28.40 -30.69 -3.97
CA VAL A 12 -27.51 -31.84 -4.18
C VAL A 12 -28.17 -33.17 -3.80
N ARG A 13 -28.92 -33.24 -2.69
CA ARG A 13 -29.59 -34.47 -2.25
C ARG A 13 -30.70 -34.92 -3.22
N PRO A 14 -31.68 -34.06 -3.60
CA PRO A 14 -32.65 -34.42 -4.64
C PRO A 14 -32.02 -34.83 -5.97
N VAL A 15 -30.91 -34.20 -6.36
CA VAL A 15 -30.17 -34.59 -7.58
C VAL A 15 -29.49 -35.95 -7.42
N MET A 16 -28.98 -36.28 -6.22
CA MET A 16 -28.38 -37.58 -5.93
C MET A 16 -29.40 -38.73 -5.94
N ASP A 17 -30.67 -38.46 -5.69
CA ASP A 17 -31.73 -39.47 -5.79
C ASP A 17 -31.89 -40.00 -7.24
N VAL A 18 -31.57 -39.16 -8.24
CA VAL A 18 -31.56 -39.53 -9.67
C VAL A 18 -30.14 -39.89 -10.15
N TYR A 19 -29.13 -39.17 -9.67
CA TYR A 19 -27.72 -39.31 -10.07
C TYR A 19 -26.82 -39.47 -8.82
N PRO A 20 -26.63 -40.71 -8.30
CA PRO A 20 -25.95 -40.94 -7.02
C PRO A 20 -24.53 -40.35 -6.91
N THR A 21 -23.86 -40.14 -8.03
CA THR A 21 -22.50 -39.62 -8.14
C THR A 21 -22.41 -38.09 -8.28
N ALA A 22 -23.53 -37.37 -8.30
CA ALA A 22 -23.57 -35.92 -8.52
C ALA A 22 -22.74 -35.10 -7.51
N TRP A 23 -22.51 -35.63 -6.30
CA TRP A 23 -21.66 -34.98 -5.29
C TRP A 23 -20.23 -34.71 -5.81
N MET A 24 -19.70 -35.54 -6.71
CA MET A 24 -18.37 -35.35 -7.30
C MET A 24 -18.26 -34.12 -8.20
N PHE A 25 -19.38 -33.58 -8.68
CA PHE A 25 -19.41 -32.30 -9.39
C PHE A 25 -19.57 -31.13 -8.40
N PHE A 26 -20.55 -31.22 -7.52
CA PHE A 26 -20.89 -30.10 -6.63
C PHE A 26 -19.83 -29.81 -5.58
N LEU A 27 -19.17 -30.84 -5.02
CA LEU A 27 -18.22 -30.64 -3.95
C LEU A 27 -16.94 -29.92 -4.43
N PRO A 28 -16.27 -30.33 -5.53
CA PRO A 28 -15.16 -29.55 -6.09
C PRO A 28 -15.59 -28.17 -6.56
N PHE A 29 -16.77 -28.04 -7.17
CA PHE A 29 -17.30 -26.73 -7.60
C PHE A 29 -17.45 -25.75 -6.44
N ILE A 30 -18.01 -26.19 -5.31
CA ILE A 30 -18.14 -25.37 -4.09
C ILE A 30 -16.76 -24.97 -3.57
N ILE A 31 -15.84 -25.93 -3.45
CA ILE A 31 -14.47 -25.65 -2.97
C ILE A 31 -13.78 -24.62 -3.86
N CYS A 32 -13.81 -24.82 -5.18
CA CYS A 32 -13.19 -23.90 -6.14
C CYS A 32 -13.81 -22.51 -6.07
N THR A 33 -15.15 -22.40 -6.10
CA THR A 33 -15.82 -21.09 -6.08
C THR A 33 -15.63 -20.35 -4.77
N THR A 34 -15.75 -21.03 -3.63
CA THR A 34 -15.46 -20.43 -2.31
C THR A 34 -14.00 -20.00 -2.20
N PHE A 35 -13.06 -20.82 -2.68
CA PHE A 35 -11.64 -20.46 -2.70
C PHE A 35 -11.36 -19.23 -3.58
N THR A 36 -11.91 -19.18 -4.79
CA THR A 36 -11.76 -18.02 -5.69
C THR A 36 -12.33 -16.75 -5.07
N VAL A 37 -13.53 -16.81 -4.49
CA VAL A 37 -14.16 -15.65 -3.83
C VAL A 37 -13.34 -15.19 -2.62
N LEU A 38 -12.82 -16.13 -1.83
CA LEU A 38 -11.97 -15.81 -0.68
C LEU A 38 -10.66 -15.15 -1.11
N ASN A 39 -9.98 -15.67 -2.13
CA ASN A 39 -8.76 -15.06 -2.66
C ASN A 39 -9.00 -13.67 -3.23
N LEU A 40 -10.12 -13.47 -3.94
CA LEU A 40 -10.51 -12.15 -4.42
C LEU A 40 -10.74 -11.17 -3.26
N PHE A 41 -11.41 -11.63 -2.20
CA PHE A 41 -11.66 -10.81 -1.02
C PHE A 41 -10.36 -10.40 -0.30
N ILE A 42 -9.42 -11.35 -0.13
CA ILE A 42 -8.08 -11.05 0.40
C ILE A 42 -7.37 -10.04 -0.50
N GLY A 43 -7.41 -10.22 -1.82
CA GLY A 43 -6.79 -9.29 -2.78
C GLY A 43 -7.33 -7.86 -2.65
N ILE A 44 -8.64 -7.71 -2.49
CA ILE A 44 -9.28 -6.39 -2.28
C ILE A 44 -8.84 -5.78 -0.95
N ILE A 45 -8.82 -6.56 0.14
CA ILE A 45 -8.38 -6.07 1.46
C ILE A 45 -6.93 -5.62 1.41
N VAL A 46 -6.04 -6.44 0.84
CA VAL A 46 -4.61 -6.11 0.74
C VAL A 46 -4.42 -4.86 -0.12
N SER A 47 -5.13 -4.75 -1.25
CA SER A 47 -5.08 -3.55 -2.09
C SER A 47 -5.53 -2.30 -1.34
N ALA A 48 -6.57 -2.39 -0.50
CA ALA A 48 -7.05 -1.27 0.30
C ALA A 48 -6.04 -0.86 1.39
N MET A 49 -5.48 -1.82 2.11
CA MET A 49 -4.43 -1.56 3.12
C MET A 49 -3.17 -0.96 2.49
N GLN A 50 -2.80 -1.44 1.30
CA GLN A 50 -1.63 -0.94 0.57
C GLN A 50 -1.84 0.48 0.06
N ALA A 51 -3.04 0.82 -0.42
CA ALA A 51 -3.37 2.19 -0.83
C ALA A 51 -3.27 3.19 0.35
N GLU A 52 -3.72 2.80 1.54
CA GLU A 52 -3.58 3.63 2.75
C GLU A 52 -2.10 3.80 3.15
N HIS A 53 -1.34 2.71 3.14
CA HIS A 53 0.08 2.75 3.48
C HIS A 53 0.89 3.57 2.47
N ASP A 54 0.66 3.41 1.17
CA ASP A 54 1.35 4.15 0.12
C ASP A 54 1.02 5.65 0.18
N ALA A 55 -0.23 6.01 0.53
CA ALA A 55 -0.62 7.40 0.77
C ALA A 55 0.15 8.00 1.96
N SER A 56 0.30 7.27 3.07
CA SER A 56 1.10 7.73 4.22
C SER A 56 2.58 7.85 3.90
N ALA A 57 3.15 6.85 3.22
CA ALA A 57 4.58 6.79 2.90
C ALA A 57 4.98 7.86 1.87
N SER A 58 4.08 8.18 0.92
CA SER A 58 4.30 9.26 -0.04
C SER A 58 4.24 10.65 0.63
N ALA A 59 3.30 10.86 1.57
CA ALA A 59 3.24 12.09 2.36
C ALA A 59 4.50 12.29 3.21
N GLU A 60 4.94 11.24 3.92
CA GLU A 60 6.17 11.27 4.74
C GLU A 60 7.41 11.58 3.88
N ARG A 61 7.53 10.96 2.70
CA ARG A 61 8.64 11.25 1.78
C ARG A 61 8.62 12.69 1.26
N ALA A 62 7.44 13.23 0.99
CA ALA A 62 7.31 14.63 0.53
C ALA A 62 7.72 15.61 1.63
N GLU A 63 7.34 15.34 2.88
CA GLU A 63 7.74 16.15 4.04
C GLU A 63 9.26 16.11 4.26
N LEU A 64 9.87 14.93 4.21
CA LEU A 64 11.32 14.77 4.31
C LEU A 64 12.07 15.49 3.18
N GLN A 65 11.54 15.47 1.96
CA GLN A 65 12.14 16.20 0.83
C GLN A 65 12.06 17.72 1.05
N PHE A 66 10.92 18.23 1.50
CA PHE A 66 10.75 19.64 1.81
C PHE A 66 11.71 20.10 2.92
N GLU A 67 11.84 19.31 3.97
CA GLU A 67 12.75 19.62 5.08
C GLU A 67 14.22 19.58 4.62
N GLN A 68 14.61 18.63 3.78
CA GLN A 68 15.94 18.58 3.18
C GLN A 68 16.23 19.80 2.30
N GLU A 69 15.29 20.21 1.46
CA GLU A 69 15.42 21.42 0.63
C GLU A 69 15.58 22.67 1.50
N HIS A 70 14.79 22.79 2.57
CA HIS A 70 14.86 23.89 3.52
C HIS A 70 16.22 23.94 4.24
N ILE A 71 16.70 22.80 4.73
CA ILE A 71 18.03 22.69 5.37
C ILE A 71 19.15 23.05 4.39
N LEU A 72 19.07 22.61 3.14
CA LEU A 72 20.06 22.96 2.11
C LEU A 72 20.07 24.45 1.78
N ALA A 73 18.90 25.10 1.76
CA ALA A 73 18.79 26.54 1.56
C ALA A 73 19.44 27.31 2.73
N GLU A 74 19.15 26.93 3.98
CA GLU A 74 19.75 27.51 5.18
C GLU A 74 21.28 27.31 5.21
N LEU A 75 21.76 26.10 4.90
CA LEU A 75 23.20 25.84 4.80
C LEU A 75 23.88 26.71 3.73
N LYS A 76 23.20 26.98 2.62
CA LYS A 76 23.72 27.85 1.56
C LYS A 76 23.80 29.30 2.01
N ALA A 77 22.76 29.81 2.70
CA ALA A 77 22.75 31.15 3.27
C ALA A 77 23.86 31.33 4.30
N LEU A 78 23.99 30.40 5.26
CA LEU A 78 25.07 30.42 6.25
C LEU A 78 26.48 30.40 5.61
N ARG A 79 26.67 29.62 4.53
CA ARG A 79 27.95 29.63 3.79
C ARG A 79 28.23 30.97 3.12
N GLN A 80 27.21 31.65 2.62
CA GLN A 80 27.36 33.00 2.04
C GLN A 80 27.71 34.03 3.12
N ASP A 81 27.06 33.97 4.28
CA ASP A 81 27.35 34.85 5.42
C ASP A 81 28.77 34.63 5.96
N ILE A 82 29.23 33.38 6.06
CA ILE A 82 30.62 33.09 6.46
C ILE A 82 31.62 33.65 5.43
N ALA A 83 31.29 33.56 4.14
CA ALA A 83 32.15 34.08 3.08
C ALA A 83 32.26 35.62 3.14
N SER A 84 31.15 36.33 3.31
CA SER A 84 31.15 37.80 3.45
C SER A 84 31.92 38.25 4.68
N LEU A 85 31.70 37.61 5.84
CA LEU A 85 32.43 37.91 7.07
C LEU A 85 33.93 37.66 6.96
N ARG A 86 34.36 36.65 6.19
CA ARG A 86 35.78 36.41 5.90
C ARG A 86 36.38 37.53 5.04
N GLU A 87 35.67 37.99 4.00
CA GLU A 87 36.11 39.10 3.17
C GLU A 87 36.25 40.40 3.98
N ASP A 88 35.26 40.72 4.82
CA ASP A 88 35.28 41.91 5.67
C ASP A 88 36.45 41.89 6.66
N ARG A 89 36.73 40.72 7.26
CA ARG A 89 37.89 40.56 8.15
C ARG A 89 39.22 40.75 7.41
N GLN A 90 39.36 40.22 6.19
CA GLN A 90 40.57 40.39 5.38
C GLN A 90 40.80 41.86 4.99
N ARG A 91 39.73 42.60 4.66
CA ARG A 91 39.81 44.05 4.39
C ARG A 91 40.19 44.84 5.64
N GLY A 92 39.71 44.45 6.82
CA GLY A 92 40.04 45.10 8.10
C GLY A 92 41.49 44.92 8.56
N THR A 93 42.14 43.80 8.19
CA THR A 93 43.54 43.50 8.60
C THR A 93 44.61 44.02 7.65
N GLY A 94 44.27 44.42 6.41
CA GLY A 94 45.21 44.93 5.41
C GLY A 94 45.44 46.45 5.45
N GLY A 95 44.77 47.16 6.36
CA GLY A 95 44.80 48.63 6.47
C GLY A 95 45.52 49.19 7.70
N ALA A 96 46.29 48.38 8.43
CA ALA A 96 47.10 48.80 9.57
C ALA A 96 48.59 48.82 9.24
#